data_AF-A0A354WS28-F1
#
_entry.id   AF-A0A354WS28-F1
#
_cell.length_a   1.000
_cell.length_b   1.000
_cell.length_c   1.000
_cell.angle_alpha   90.00
_cell.angle_beta   90.00
_cell.angle_gamma   90.00
#
_symmetry.space_group_name_H-M   'P 1'
#
loop_
_entity.id
_entity.type
_entity.pdbx_description
1 polymer ?
#
loop_
_entity_poly.entity_id
_entity_poly.type
_entity_poly.pdbx_seq_one_letter_code
_entity_poly.pdbx_strand_id
1 'polypeptide(L)'
;TEMTIHALDKNLLIQSIPVTYRDRPSGSVSKLNTYSDGIKVLMTIFKLYKDYKPLQFFSIVALILALISLVFFVPVVNEYFMTGLVPKLPTLIMAGFTMLGALLSLGIGLVLDTEVKNSKKNLEIQMNVIRMLLKNGENYNEN
;
A
#
# COMPACT_ATOMS: atom_id res chain seq x y z
N THR A 1 -15.37 5.75 -5.82
CA THR A 1 -13.98 5.74 -6.31
C THR A 1 -13.25 4.48 -5.90
N GLU A 2 -13.28 4.09 -4.63
CA GLU A 2 -12.62 2.85 -4.14
C GLU A 2 -13.08 1.58 -4.87
N MET A 3 -14.40 1.39 -5.02
CA MET A 3 -14.95 0.22 -5.74
C MET A 3 -14.54 0.17 -7.21
N THR A 4 -14.39 1.31 -7.88
CA THR A 4 -13.96 1.39 -9.28
C THR A 4 -12.49 0.99 -9.42
N ILE A 5 -11.63 1.46 -8.50
CA ILE A 5 -10.22 1.09 -8.46
C ILE A 5 -10.06 -0.41 -8.15
N HIS A 6 -10.85 -0.93 -7.21
CA HIS A 6 -10.87 -2.35 -6.89
C HIS A 6 -11.32 -3.21 -8.08
N ALA A 7 -12.39 -2.82 -8.76
CA ALA A 7 -12.87 -3.51 -9.95
C ALA A 7 -11.82 -3.50 -11.07
N LEU A 8 -11.10 -2.39 -11.24
CA LEU A 8 -10.01 -2.28 -12.20
C LEU A 8 -8.82 -3.18 -11.85
N ASP A 9 -8.36 -3.20 -10.59
CA ASP A 9 -7.26 -4.08 -10.16
C ASP A 9 -7.56 -5.57 -10.35
N LYS A 10 -8.83 -5.96 -10.18
CA LYS A 10 -9.31 -7.33 -10.36
C LYS A 10 -9.68 -7.66 -11.82
N ASN A 11 -9.40 -6.77 -12.78
CA ASN A 11 -9.76 -6.92 -14.19
C ASN A 11 -11.25 -7.26 -14.41
N LEU A 12 -12.13 -6.69 -13.59
CA LEU A 12 -13.58 -6.86 -13.76
C LEU A 12 -14.09 -6.00 -14.91
N LEU A 13 -15.19 -6.43 -15.52
CA LEU A 13 -15.88 -5.70 -16.57
C LEU A 13 -16.58 -4.47 -15.95
N ILE A 14 -16.21 -3.27 -16.40
CA ILE A 14 -16.78 -2.01 -15.92
C ILE A 14 -17.46 -1.32 -17.11
N GLN A 15 -18.71 -0.90 -16.92
CA GLN A 15 -19.46 -0.13 -17.91
C GLN A 15 -19.96 1.18 -17.29
N SER A 16 -19.68 2.30 -17.94
CA SER A 16 -20.23 3.60 -17.56
C SER A 16 -21.49 3.88 -18.37
N ILE A 17 -22.62 4.12 -17.70
CA ILE A 17 -23.88 4.47 -18.34
C ILE A 17 -24.02 6.00 -18.30
N PRO A 18 -24.18 6.69 -19.45
CA PRO A 18 -24.33 8.15 -19.47
C PRO A 18 -25.66 8.55 -18.82
N VAL A 19 -25.64 9.58 -17.97
CA VAL A 19 -26.81 10.10 -17.27
C VAL A 19 -26.84 11.62 -17.43
N THR A 20 -28.01 12.19 -17.68
CA THR A 20 -28.17 13.64 -17.85
C THR A 20 -27.92 14.37 -16.53
N TYR A 21 -26.96 15.30 -16.53
CA TYR A 21 -26.68 16.14 -15.38
C TYR A 21 -27.85 17.10 -15.13
N ARG A 22 -28.33 17.17 -13.88
CA ARG A 22 -29.38 18.12 -13.47
C ARG A 22 -28.72 19.29 -12.76
N ASP A 23 -29.19 20.49 -13.06
CA ASP A 23 -28.70 21.68 -12.37
C ASP A 23 -28.97 21.59 -10.87
N ARG A 24 -27.99 22.08 -10.11
CA ARG A 24 -28.02 22.11 -8.66
C ARG A 24 -29.10 23.12 -8.21
N PRO A 25 -29.99 22.76 -7.27
CA PRO A 25 -31.00 23.70 -6.77
C PRO A 25 -30.36 25.00 -6.26
N SER A 26 -30.94 26.14 -6.67
CA SER A 26 -30.49 27.47 -6.27
C SER A 26 -30.57 27.62 -4.75
N GLY A 27 -29.47 28.02 -4.11
CA GLY A 27 -29.38 28.22 -2.65
C GLY A 27 -28.74 27.08 -1.87
N SER A 28 -28.26 26.01 -2.53
CA SER A 28 -27.58 24.93 -1.81
C SER A 28 -26.13 25.30 -1.42
N VAL A 29 -25.85 25.31 -0.12
CA VAL A 29 -24.50 25.50 0.43
C VAL A 29 -23.60 24.31 0.08
N SER A 30 -22.30 24.57 -0.13
CA SER A 30 -21.33 23.48 -0.33
C SER A 30 -21.32 22.58 0.90
N LYS A 31 -21.63 21.28 0.71
CA LYS A 31 -21.51 20.26 1.76
C LYS A 31 -20.07 19.77 1.94
N LEU A 32 -19.15 20.22 1.08
CA LEU A 32 -17.76 19.78 1.03
C LEU A 32 -16.89 20.74 1.85
N ASN A 33 -16.02 20.17 2.66
CA ASN A 33 -15.00 20.91 3.39
C ASN A 33 -13.66 20.65 2.69
N THR A 34 -13.16 21.64 1.95
CA THR A 34 -11.97 21.52 1.09
C THR A 34 -10.76 20.93 1.82
N TYR A 35 -10.51 21.34 3.07
CA TYR A 35 -9.35 20.89 3.83
C TYR A 35 -9.58 19.48 4.41
N SER A 36 -10.69 19.28 5.11
CA SER A 36 -10.98 18.00 5.77
C SER A 36 -11.17 16.88 4.75
N ASP A 37 -11.82 17.15 3.62
CA ASP A 37 -12.02 16.17 2.57
C ASP A 37 -10.73 15.94 1.76
N GLY A 38 -9.90 16.97 1.58
CA GLY A 38 -8.57 16.82 0.99
C GLY A 38 -7.67 15.86 1.76
N ILE A 39 -7.62 15.98 3.10
CA ILE A 39 -6.84 15.07 3.96
C ILE A 39 -7.35 13.62 3.84
N LYS A 40 -8.68 13.42 3.81
CA LYS A 40 -9.27 12.08 3.63
C LYS A 40 -8.85 11.47 2.30
N VAL A 41 -8.89 12.23 1.21
CA VAL A 41 -8.48 11.77 -0.11
C VAL A 41 -7.00 11.37 -0.12
N LEU A 42 -6.12 12.17 0.46
CA LEU A 42 -4.69 11.85 0.56
C LEU A 42 -4.46 10.55 1.36
N MET A 43 -5.17 10.38 2.47
CA MET A 43 -5.13 9.15 3.26
C MET A 43 -5.63 7.94 2.47
N THR A 44 -6.70 8.10 1.68
CA THR A 44 -7.20 7.04 0.79
C THR A 44 -6.15 6.68 -0.26
N ILE A 45 -5.50 7.66 -0.90
CA ILE A 45 -4.44 7.41 -1.88
C ILE A 45 -3.28 6.65 -1.24
N PHE A 46 -2.84 7.06 -0.05
CA PHE A 46 -1.77 6.41 0.68
C PHE A 46 -2.10 4.96 1.03
N LYS A 47 -3.33 4.72 1.51
CA LYS A 47 -3.84 3.38 1.81
C LYS A 47 -3.88 2.50 0.56
N LEU A 48 -4.43 3.00 -0.55
CA LEU A 48 -4.49 2.28 -1.82
C LEU A 48 -3.08 1.96 -2.34
N TYR A 49 -2.14 2.91 -2.28
CA TYR A 49 -0.77 2.67 -2.72
C TYR A 49 -0.08 1.55 -1.91
N LYS A 50 -0.24 1.56 -0.58
CA LYS A 50 0.24 0.48 0.29
C LYS A 50 -0.42 -0.86 -0.03
N ASP A 51 -1.73 -0.88 -0.31
CA ASP A 51 -2.48 -2.12 -0.55
C ASP A 51 -2.16 -2.75 -1.92
N TYR A 52 -1.92 -1.94 -2.96
CA TYR A 52 -1.61 -2.45 -4.30
C TYR A 52 -0.11 -2.65 -4.57
N LYS A 53 0.77 -1.88 -3.91
CA LYS A 53 2.23 -1.91 -4.11
C LYS A 53 2.98 -1.93 -2.77
N PRO A 54 2.74 -2.94 -1.90
CA PRO A 54 3.30 -2.98 -0.56
C PRO A 54 4.84 -2.97 -0.55
N LEU A 55 5.49 -3.73 -1.43
CA LEU A 55 6.96 -3.78 -1.46
C LEU A 55 7.58 -2.41 -1.70
N GLN A 56 7.08 -1.66 -2.69
CA GLN A 56 7.62 -0.33 -3.01
C GLN A 56 7.41 0.65 -1.85
N PHE A 57 6.22 0.61 -1.25
CA PHE A 57 5.89 1.45 -0.10
C PHE A 57 6.84 1.20 1.09
N PHE A 58 6.95 -0.05 1.53
CA PHE A 58 7.80 -0.40 2.68
C PHE A 58 9.29 -0.29 2.37
N SER A 59 9.72 -0.48 1.11
CA SER A 59 11.11 -0.26 0.71
C SER A 59 11.53 1.20 0.81
N ILE A 60 10.64 2.15 0.46
CA ILE A 60 10.91 3.59 0.63
C ILE A 60 11.05 3.92 2.12
N VAL A 61 10.16 3.39 2.97
CA VAL A 61 10.25 3.58 4.43
C VAL A 61 11.54 2.98 4.98
N ALA A 62 11.90 1.77 4.58
CA ALA A 62 13.14 1.12 4.95
C ALA A 62 14.37 1.94 4.53
N LEU A 63 14.37 2.49 3.31
CA LEU A 63 15.45 3.35 2.83
C LEU A 63 15.60 4.61 3.67
N ILE A 64 14.49 5.28 4.01
CA ILE A 64 14.52 6.48 4.86
C ILE A 64 15.08 6.14 6.25
N LEU A 65 14.62 5.04 6.86
CA LEU A 65 15.13 4.60 8.16
C LEU A 65 16.61 4.21 8.10
N ALA A 66 17.05 3.54 7.03
CA ALA A 66 18.45 3.17 6.84
C ALA A 66 19.34 4.42 6.69
N LEU A 67 18.89 5.43 5.96
CA LEU A 67 19.61 6.70 5.83
C LEU A 67 19.72 7.43 7.18
N ILE A 68 18.63 7.48 7.95
CA ILE A 68 18.65 8.07 9.30
C ILE A 68 19.62 7.33 10.22
N SER A 69 19.60 6.00 10.18
CA SER A 69 20.55 5.17 10.93
C SER A 69 22.00 5.47 10.55
N LEU A 70 22.31 5.55 9.26
CA LEU A 70 23.66 5.87 8.77
C LEU A 70 24.12 7.25 9.22
N VAL A 71 23.26 8.26 9.17
CA VAL A 71 23.58 9.63 9.64
C VAL A 71 23.99 9.62 11.11
N PHE A 72 23.32 8.84 11.96
CA PHE A 72 23.70 8.70 13.37
C PHE A 72 24.92 7.80 13.59
N PHE A 73 25.18 6.85 12.70
CA PHE A 73 26.30 5.92 12.80
C PHE A 73 27.65 6.55 12.42
N VAL A 74 27.68 7.41 11.40
CA VAL A 74 28.90 8.09 10.91
C VAL A 74 29.71 8.80 12.03
N PRO A 75 29.13 9.68 12.87
CA PRO A 75 29.91 10.37 13.91
C PRO A 75 30.44 9.41 14.98
N VAL A 76 29.70 8.34 15.30
CA VAL A 76 30.11 7.33 16.28
C VAL A 76 31.35 6.57 15.79
N VAL A 77 31.34 6.16 14.51
CA VAL A 77 32.48 5.47 13.89
C VAL A 77 33.69 6.39 13.77
N ASN A 78 33.48 7.65 13.41
CA ASN A 78 34.58 8.61 13.30
C ASN A 78 35.29 8.85 14.65
N GLU A 79 34.52 8.98 15.74
CA GLU A 79 35.09 9.09 17.09
C GLU A 79 35.82 7.82 17.53
N TYR A 80 35.30 6.64 17.16
CA TYR A 80 35.95 5.37 17.42
C TYR A 80 37.32 5.27 16.73
N PHE A 81 37.45 5.71 15.48
CA PHE A 81 38.73 5.72 14.77
C PHE A 81 39.76 6.67 15.39
N MET A 82 39.31 7.80 15.95
CA MET A 82 40.20 8.79 16.56
C MET A 82 40.64 8.39 17.97
N THR A 83 39.74 7.81 18.76
CA THR A 83 39.94 7.62 20.22
C THR A 83 40.07 6.17 20.65
N GLY A 84 39.67 5.21 19.80
CA GLY A 84 39.54 3.79 20.15
C GLY A 84 38.40 3.48 21.13
N LEU A 85 37.65 4.49 21.56
CA LEU A 85 36.55 4.38 22.53
C LEU A 85 35.22 4.69 21.85
N VAL A 86 34.12 4.21 22.44
CA VAL A 86 32.74 4.51 21.98
C VAL A 86 32.03 5.36 23.05
N PRO A 87 32.33 6.67 23.14
CA PRO A 87 31.73 7.53 24.16
C PRO A 87 30.22 7.73 23.95
N LYS A 88 29.75 7.63 22.69
CA LYS A 88 28.35 7.80 22.30
C LYS A 88 27.58 6.47 22.18
N LEU A 89 27.67 5.64 23.21
CA LEU A 89 27.01 4.34 23.26
C LEU A 89 25.48 4.41 23.03
N PRO A 90 24.72 5.36 23.64
CA PRO A 90 23.28 5.47 23.39
C PRO A 90 22.94 5.76 21.92
N THR A 91 23.75 6.58 21.24
CA THR A 91 23.57 6.89 19.82
C THR A 91 23.82 5.67 18.94
N LEU A 92 24.84 4.86 19.26
CA LEU A 92 25.11 3.59 18.57
C LEU A 92 23.91 2.64 18.67
N ILE A 93 23.36 2.49 19.88
CA ILE A 93 22.20 1.64 20.14
C ILE A 93 20.99 2.13 19.33
N MET A 94 20.70 3.44 19.33
CA MET A 94 19.61 4.03 18.55
C MET A 94 19.80 3.80 17.04
N ALA A 95 21.01 4.00 16.53
CA ALA A 95 21.33 3.73 15.13
C ALA A 95 21.11 2.25 14.77
N GLY A 96 21.53 1.34 15.65
CA GLY A 96 21.30 -0.10 15.50
C GLY A 96 19.82 -0.50 15.47
N PHE A 97 19.01 -0.01 16.42
CA PHE A 97 17.56 -0.28 16.43
C PHE A 97 16.84 0.35 15.24
N THR A 98 17.28 1.52 14.80
CA THR A 98 16.72 2.17 13.61
C THR A 98 17.04 1.36 12.34
N MET A 99 18.25 0.82 12.23
CA MET A 99 18.64 -0.08 11.13
C MET A 99 17.85 -1.39 11.18
N LEU A 100 17.67 -1.96 12.38
CA LEU A 100 16.82 -3.14 12.57
C LEU A 100 15.38 -2.86 12.12
N GLY A 101 14.84 -1.69 12.47
CA GLY A 101 13.53 -1.23 12.01
C GLY A 101 13.44 -1.12 10.49
N ALA A 102 14.49 -0.64 9.82
CA ALA A 102 14.57 -0.60 8.36
C ALA A 102 14.50 -2.00 7.75
N LEU A 103 15.28 -2.96 8.27
CA LEU A 103 15.28 -4.35 7.79
C LEU A 103 13.93 -5.04 8.01
N LEU A 104 13.33 -4.84 9.19
CA LEU A 104 12.00 -5.37 9.50
C LEU A 104 10.93 -4.80 8.56
N SER A 105 10.98 -3.49 8.29
CA SER A 105 10.08 -2.83 7.35
C SER A 105 10.19 -3.45 5.96
N LEU A 106 11.42 -3.68 5.48
CA LEU A 106 11.68 -4.35 4.20
C LEU A 106 11.13 -5.78 4.17
N GLY A 107 11.34 -6.55 5.25
CA GLY A 107 10.79 -7.90 5.40
C GLY A 107 9.26 -7.92 5.35
N ILE A 108 8.59 -7.01 6.05
CA ILE A 108 7.12 -6.86 6.01
C ILE A 108 6.66 -6.52 4.59
N GLY A 109 7.39 -5.65 3.88
CA GLY A 109 7.12 -5.32 2.48
C GLY A 109 7.14 -6.54 1.56
N LEU A 110 8.11 -7.44 1.73
CA LEU A 110 8.22 -8.69 0.96
C LEU A 110 7.09 -9.67 1.27
N VAL A 111 6.74 -9.84 2.55
CA VAL A 111 5.64 -10.71 2.97
C VAL A 111 4.31 -10.20 2.39
N LEU A 112 4.02 -8.92 2.52
CA LEU A 112 2.79 -8.32 2.00
C LEU A 112 2.70 -8.39 0.47
N ASP A 113 3.80 -8.21 -0.25
CA ASP A 113 3.82 -8.36 -1.71
C ASP A 113 3.52 -9.79 -2.16
N THR A 114 4.01 -10.77 -1.39
CA THR A 114 3.68 -12.18 -1.61
C THR A 114 2.19 -12.44 -1.36
N GLU A 115 1.64 -11.90 -0.27
CA GLU A 115 0.22 -12.03 0.07
C GLU A 115 -0.71 -11.39 -0.97
N VAL A 116 -0.35 -10.22 -1.49
CA VAL A 116 -1.13 -9.56 -2.57
C VAL A 116 -1.13 -10.42 -3.83
N LYS A 117 0.03 -10.98 -4.21
CA LYS A 117 0.12 -11.90 -5.37
C LYS A 117 -0.70 -13.18 -5.14
N ASN A 118 -0.64 -13.77 -3.94
CA ASN A 118 -1.42 -14.95 -3.58
C ASN A 118 -2.92 -14.66 -3.63
N SER A 119 -3.35 -13.52 -3.09
CA SER A 119 -4.75 -13.08 -3.11
C SER A 119 -5.28 -12.88 -4.53
N LYS A 120 -4.46 -12.37 -5.46
CA LYS A 120 -4.83 -12.25 -6.88
C LYS A 120 -4.99 -13.63 -7.54
N LYS A 121 -4.03 -14.52 -7.36
CA LYS A 121 -4.10 -15.90 -7.88
C LYS A 121 -5.33 -16.66 -7.35
N ASN A 122 -5.62 -16.54 -6.06
CA ASN A 122 -6.77 -17.20 -5.45
C ASN A 122 -8.09 -16.70 -6.05
N LEU A 123 -8.21 -15.40 -6.30
CA LEU A 123 -9.38 -14.82 -6.96
C LEU A 123 -9.53 -15.34 -8.40
N GLU A 124 -8.44 -15.44 -9.18
CA GLU A 124 -8.48 -16.02 -10.53
C GLU A 124 -8.95 -17.49 -10.51
N ILE A 125 -8.45 -18.28 -9.55
CA ILE A 125 -8.86 -19.68 -9.37
C ILE A 125 -10.37 -19.76 -9.06
N GLN A 126 -10.85 -18.95 -8.11
CA GLN A 126 -12.27 -18.93 -7.74
C GLN A 126 -13.16 -18.54 -8.93
N MET A 127 -12.76 -17.54 -9.71
CA MET A 127 -13.51 -17.13 -10.90
C MET A 127 -13.55 -18.21 -11.97
N ASN A 128 -12.45 -18.95 -12.16
CA ASN A 128 -12.41 -20.08 -13.08
C ASN A 128 -13.31 -21.23 -12.61
N VAL A 129 -13.31 -21.54 -11.31
CA VAL A 129 -14.22 -22.55 -10.73
C VAL A 129 -15.69 -22.15 -10.93
N ILE A 130 -16.04 -20.90 -10.63
CA ILE A 130 -17.39 -20.37 -10.84
C ILE A 130 -17.79 -20.50 -12.32
N ARG A 131 -16.90 -20.12 -13.25
CA ARG A 131 -17.15 -20.25 -14.68
C ARG A 131 -17.38 -21.70 -15.11
N MET A 132 -16.62 -22.66 -14.56
CA MET A 132 -16.82 -24.09 -14.84
C MET A 132 -18.18 -24.58 -14.32
N LEU A 133 -18.58 -24.17 -13.12
CA LEU A 133 -19.87 -24.53 -12.53
C LEU A 133 -21.05 -23.98 -13.34
N LEU A 134 -20.97 -22.71 -13.78
CA LEU A 134 -21.99 -22.10 -14.63
C LEU A 134 -22.13 -22.85 -15.97
N LYS A 135 -21.01 -23.15 -16.64
CA LYS A 135 -21.02 -23.91 -17.90
C LYS A 135 -21.64 -25.31 -17.74
N ASN A 136 -21.34 -26.01 -16.65
CA ASN A 136 -21.92 -27.32 -16.38
C ASN A 136 -23.42 -27.24 -16.07
N GLY A 137 -23.87 -26.17 -15.40
CA GLY A 137 -25.30 -25.92 -15.18
C GLY A 137 -26.06 -25.63 -16.47
N GLU A 138 -25.48 -24.85 -17.39
CA GLU A 138 -26.06 -24.59 -18.71
C GLU A 138 -26.20 -25.89 -19.52
N ASN A 139 -25.15 -26.72 -19.57
CA ASN A 139 -25.19 -28.02 -20.25
C ASN A 139 -26.24 -29.00 -19.67
N TYR A 140 -26.58 -28.88 -18.38
CA TYR A 140 -27.63 -29.70 -17.77
C TYR A 140 -29.04 -29.23 -18.14
N ASN A 141 -29.24 -27.92 -18.34
CA ASN A 141 -30.54 -27.36 -18.72
C ASN A 141 -30.86 -27.52 -20.22
N GLU A 142 -29.86 -27.81 -21.06
CA GLU A 142 -30.02 -28.06 -22.50
C GLU A 142 -30.28 -29.53 -22.88
N ASN A 143 -30.18 -30.47 -21.93
CA ASN A 143 -30.49 -31.91 -22.12
C ASN A 143 -31.79 -32.29 -21.43
#